data_AF-A0A1C5S8P8-F1
#
_entry.id   AF-A0A1C5S8P8-F1
#
_cell.length_a   1.000
_cell.length_b   1.000
_cell.length_c   1.000
_cell.angle_alpha   90.00
_cell.angle_beta   90.00
_cell.angle_gamma   90.00
#
_symmetry.space_group_name_H-M   'P 1'
#
loop_
_entity.id
_entity.type
_entity.pdbx_description
1 polymer ?
#
loop_
_entity_poly.entity_id
_entity_poly.type
_entity_poly.pdbx_seq_one_letter_code
_entity_poly.pdbx_strand_id
1 'polypeptide(L)'
;MFYQLKITRKGTKPPVWRRCTVAADVTFAKMAAMLEKLVQYPAGSLYEIEFFQKKVQIRENGDGEAKNNFTLLNAGETETAELMDSEKWFTFRQYGADKEAPEYRVDIEKKDEGTAEAPSIIKEVKGEDDPYWTEAPELGCTAAVETEAETAKASEDIAATVAAVEAAARAAKADEAATGSRRNPTVKDFLMSYRKEDLLSIAGELGLHCRGMEQEEIAAKVAAEVLKPEVMKASFLVADDQEVLAFEAAIQRKCFHVAEDEWNTLEWLNDMGYLVSYSDDYAEVPAEVAAVYDQINTPEFRTLRSQVNWLKDCLIMVSYLYVSAPAKTVYEMFKQRKGFDIGYDSFIELYHTIPEKACICELAEDQLILKSALVNNIYKDIERRQGGRKFYIPSVDEILDYSENGYPTKSASYQRLGRFLLDEMKVSDAVKDQVLFFIYKECSMDGRMSAIMENLNQKGIQFNDEQLEKFTKLIMEANNNTRMLEFRGYTPNEISGAVWPFATGKPHTAMPNSFVPTAMPMQPASARKIYPNDPCPCGSGKKYKKCCGRR
;
A
#
# COMPACT_ATOMS: atom_id res chain seq x y z
N MET A 1 40.39 10.71 2.81
CA MET A 1 39.32 10.49 3.79
C MET A 1 38.99 9.01 3.83
N PHE A 2 38.44 8.50 4.94
CA PHE A 2 38.01 7.12 5.04
C PHE A 2 36.67 7.01 5.76
N TYR A 3 35.87 6.01 5.40
CA TYR A 3 34.72 5.59 6.20
C TYR A 3 35.15 4.50 7.18
N GLN A 4 34.68 4.60 8.41
CA GLN A 4 34.69 3.49 9.35
C GLN A 4 33.35 2.74 9.23
N LEU A 5 33.43 1.45 8.93
CA LEU A 5 32.26 0.59 8.70
C LEU A 5 32.20 -0.53 9.73
N LYS A 6 31.00 -0.92 10.12
CA LYS A 6 30.75 -2.19 10.83
C LYS A 6 29.97 -3.13 9.91
N ILE A 7 30.65 -4.16 9.43
CA ILE A 7 30.13 -5.19 8.53
C ILE A 7 29.66 -6.37 9.37
N THR A 8 28.36 -6.62 9.43
CA THR A 8 27.73 -7.68 10.22
C THR A 8 27.10 -8.72 9.29
N ARG A 9 27.38 -10.01 9.49
CA ARG A 9 26.78 -11.08 8.68
C ARG A 9 25.35 -11.35 9.12
N LYS A 10 24.40 -11.26 8.19
CA LYS A 10 22.98 -11.51 8.47
C LYS A 10 22.77 -12.98 8.86
N GLY A 11 21.78 -13.24 9.72
CA GLY A 11 21.37 -14.59 10.10
C GLY A 11 22.23 -15.31 11.15
N THR A 12 23.23 -14.66 11.74
CA THR A 12 24.15 -15.31 12.70
C THR A 12 23.85 -15.03 14.17
N LYS A 13 23.95 -16.07 15.01
CA LYS A 13 23.79 -16.00 16.47
C LYS A 13 24.85 -16.90 17.14
N PRO A 14 25.79 -16.35 17.93
CA PRO A 14 26.01 -14.92 18.21
C PRO A 14 26.41 -14.13 16.95
N PRO A 15 26.24 -12.79 16.93
CA PRO A 15 26.53 -11.97 15.76
C PRO A 15 28.01 -12.02 15.35
N VAL A 16 28.26 -12.35 14.09
CA VAL A 16 29.58 -12.29 13.46
C VAL A 16 29.74 -10.94 12.75
N TRP A 17 30.79 -10.18 13.09
CA TRP A 17 30.99 -8.84 12.54
C TRP A 17 32.47 -8.40 12.49
N ARG A 18 32.77 -7.49 11.56
CA ARG A 18 34.06 -6.80 11.40
C ARG A 18 33.84 -5.31 11.43
N ARG A 19 34.69 -4.59 12.13
CA ARG A 19 34.83 -3.14 12.04
C ARG A 19 36.03 -2.85 11.16
N CYS A 20 35.84 -2.08 10.11
CA CYS A 20 36.84 -1.86 9.05
C CYS A 20 36.96 -0.39 8.71
N THR A 21 38.05 -0.03 8.04
CA THR A 21 38.14 1.23 7.30
C THR A 21 38.17 0.97 5.80
N VAL A 22 37.57 1.88 5.03
CA VAL A 22 37.56 1.88 3.56
C VAL A 22 37.79 3.30 3.05
N ALA A 23 38.38 3.45 1.87
CA ALA A 23 38.62 4.78 1.30
C ALA A 23 37.28 5.49 1.04
N ALA A 24 37.21 6.77 1.39
CA ALA A 24 36.08 7.64 1.04
C ALA A 24 36.38 8.39 -0.27
N ASP A 25 35.35 9.04 -0.83
CA ASP A 25 35.42 9.82 -2.08
C ASP A 25 35.94 8.98 -3.26
N VAL A 26 35.55 7.70 -3.26
CA VAL A 26 35.76 6.75 -4.37
C VAL A 26 34.42 6.36 -4.96
N THR A 27 34.44 5.72 -6.14
CA THR A 27 33.24 5.13 -6.74
C THR A 27 32.80 3.87 -6.00
N PHE A 28 31.52 3.51 -6.12
CA PHE A 28 31.00 2.28 -5.53
C PHE A 28 31.66 1.02 -6.06
N ALA A 29 32.20 1.00 -7.28
CA ALA A 29 32.97 -0.12 -7.81
C ALA A 29 34.28 -0.34 -7.04
N LYS A 30 35.02 0.75 -6.75
CA LYS A 30 36.23 0.68 -5.90
C LYS A 30 35.90 0.29 -4.47
N MET A 31 34.75 0.76 -3.96
CA MET A 31 34.25 0.38 -2.64
C MET A 31 33.89 -1.11 -2.58
N ALA A 32 33.19 -1.64 -3.58
CA ALA A 32 32.82 -3.04 -3.66
C ALA A 32 34.06 -3.94 -3.64
N ALA A 33 35.11 -3.61 -4.42
CA ALA A 33 36.37 -4.36 -4.39
C ALA A 33 37.04 -4.38 -2.99
N MET A 34 36.94 -3.27 -2.24
CA MET A 34 37.40 -3.22 -0.85
C MET A 34 36.53 -4.11 0.05
N LEU A 35 35.21 -4.07 -0.10
CA LEU A 35 34.28 -4.89 0.67
C LEU A 35 34.45 -6.38 0.38
N GLU A 36 34.59 -6.79 -0.88
CA GLU A 36 34.88 -8.17 -1.29
C GLU A 36 36.10 -8.72 -0.54
N LYS A 37 37.19 -7.93 -0.50
CA LYS A 37 38.40 -8.30 0.25
C LYS A 37 38.13 -8.42 1.76
N LEU A 38 37.35 -7.49 2.33
CA LEU A 38 37.03 -7.47 3.76
C LEU A 38 36.09 -8.60 4.18
N VAL A 39 35.21 -9.07 3.29
CA VAL A 39 34.27 -10.18 3.56
C VAL A 39 34.75 -11.52 2.99
N GLN A 40 35.89 -11.54 2.31
CA GLN A 40 36.51 -12.70 1.66
C GLN A 40 35.63 -13.33 0.55
N TYR A 41 34.91 -12.49 -0.19
CA TYR A 41 34.30 -12.94 -1.45
C TYR A 41 35.35 -13.21 -2.53
N PRO A 42 35.11 -14.15 -3.46
CA PRO A 42 35.94 -14.29 -4.65
C PRO A 42 36.03 -12.96 -5.41
N ALA A 43 37.24 -12.55 -5.78
CA ALA A 43 37.45 -11.29 -6.48
C ALA A 43 36.70 -11.27 -7.83
N GLY A 44 35.97 -10.19 -8.10
CA GLY A 44 35.18 -10.05 -9.33
C GLY A 44 33.87 -10.84 -9.31
N SER A 45 33.34 -11.11 -8.11
CA SER A 45 32.01 -11.68 -7.97
C SER A 45 30.95 -10.66 -8.40
N LEU A 46 29.84 -11.13 -8.93
CA LEU A 46 28.68 -10.24 -9.11
C LEU A 46 28.20 -9.81 -7.72
N TYR A 47 28.10 -8.51 -7.50
CA TYR A 47 27.69 -7.94 -6.22
C TYR A 47 26.53 -6.96 -6.40
N GLU A 48 25.82 -6.72 -5.30
CA GLU A 48 24.83 -5.68 -5.19
C GLU A 48 24.98 -4.93 -3.87
N ILE A 49 24.95 -3.61 -3.96
CA ILE A 49 24.88 -2.69 -2.82
C ILE A 49 23.47 -2.10 -2.80
N GLU A 50 22.73 -2.33 -1.73
CA GLU A 50 21.35 -1.89 -1.60
C GLU A 50 21.17 -0.87 -0.47
N PHE A 51 20.75 0.34 -0.84
CA PHE A 51 20.33 1.40 0.07
C PHE A 51 18.80 1.42 0.15
N PHE A 52 18.25 0.64 1.07
CA PHE A 52 16.81 0.42 1.20
C PHE A 52 15.99 1.71 1.38
N GLN A 53 16.48 2.66 2.18
CA GLN A 53 15.76 3.91 2.47
C GLN A 53 15.70 4.84 1.26
N LYS A 54 16.77 4.87 0.44
CA LYS A 54 16.82 5.62 -0.82
C LYS A 54 16.14 4.89 -1.97
N LYS A 55 15.77 3.62 -1.78
CA LYS A 55 15.29 2.72 -2.83
C LYS A 55 16.29 2.70 -3.99
N VAL A 56 17.57 2.55 -3.68
CA VAL A 56 18.65 2.49 -4.66
C VAL A 56 19.37 1.15 -4.57
N GLN A 57 19.56 0.50 -5.71
CA GLN A 57 20.42 -0.66 -5.89
C GLN A 57 21.61 -0.24 -6.77
N ILE A 58 22.81 -0.67 -6.42
CA ILE A 58 24.02 -0.40 -7.19
C ILE A 58 24.65 -1.74 -7.57
N ARG A 59 24.94 -1.90 -8.86
CA ARG A 59 25.63 -3.07 -9.44
C ARG A 59 26.75 -2.59 -10.37
N GLU A 60 27.69 -3.48 -10.69
CA GLU A 60 28.88 -3.15 -11.50
C GLU A 60 28.55 -2.32 -12.76
N ASN A 61 27.62 -2.80 -13.60
CA ASN A 61 27.24 -2.10 -14.83
C ASN A 61 25.88 -1.37 -14.74
N GLY A 62 25.19 -1.44 -13.60
CA GLY A 62 23.81 -0.95 -13.47
C GLY A 62 22.79 -1.72 -14.33
N ASP A 63 23.05 -3.00 -14.59
CA ASP A 63 22.27 -3.88 -15.45
C ASP A 63 21.41 -4.91 -14.68
N GLY A 64 20.35 -5.40 -15.35
CA GLY A 64 19.37 -6.34 -14.82
C GLY A 64 18.06 -5.70 -14.36
N GLU A 65 17.11 -6.51 -13.90
CA GLU A 65 15.86 -6.01 -13.30
C GLU A 65 16.13 -5.52 -11.88
N ALA A 66 15.69 -4.29 -11.59
CA ALA A 66 15.67 -3.75 -10.24
C ALA A 66 14.53 -4.41 -9.46
N LYS A 67 14.74 -4.72 -8.18
CA LYS A 67 13.63 -5.18 -7.33
C LYS A 67 12.61 -4.04 -7.18
N ASN A 68 11.31 -4.39 -7.15
CA ASN A 68 10.14 -3.52 -7.00
C ASN A 68 10.42 -2.10 -6.45
N ASN A 69 10.22 -1.07 -7.29
CA ASN A 69 10.35 0.36 -6.96
C ASN A 69 11.77 0.86 -6.57
N PHE A 70 12.84 0.10 -6.83
CA PHE A 70 14.22 0.57 -6.68
C PHE A 70 14.78 1.18 -7.97
N THR A 71 15.60 2.22 -7.83
CA THR A 71 16.43 2.77 -8.90
C THR A 71 17.73 2.00 -8.96
N LEU A 72 18.08 1.48 -10.13
CA LEU A 72 19.35 0.80 -10.37
C LEU A 72 20.40 1.81 -10.84
N LEU A 73 21.56 1.83 -10.20
CA LEU A 73 22.68 2.71 -10.52
C LEU A 73 23.94 1.90 -10.86
N ASN A 74 24.79 2.49 -11.70
CA ASN A 74 26.07 1.95 -12.09
C ASN A 74 27.14 2.25 -11.02
N ALA A 75 27.83 1.21 -10.53
CA ALA A 75 28.81 1.33 -9.45
C ALA A 75 30.07 2.10 -9.86
N GLY A 76 30.45 2.07 -11.14
CA GLY A 76 31.59 2.79 -11.69
C GLY A 76 31.34 4.29 -11.84
N GLU A 77 30.08 4.70 -11.98
CA GLU A 77 29.67 6.10 -12.20
C GLU A 77 29.17 6.81 -10.94
N THR A 78 28.81 6.06 -9.89
CA THR A 78 28.24 6.62 -8.65
C THR A 78 29.32 6.78 -7.58
N GLU A 79 29.46 7.97 -7.01
CA GLU A 79 30.40 8.22 -5.93
C GLU A 79 29.84 7.79 -4.56
N THR A 80 30.70 7.24 -3.70
CA THR A 80 30.31 6.80 -2.35
C THR A 80 29.74 7.94 -1.50
N ALA A 81 30.23 9.16 -1.67
CA ALA A 81 29.73 10.35 -0.95
C ALA A 81 28.25 10.66 -1.26
N GLU A 82 27.74 10.31 -2.44
CA GLU A 82 26.36 10.59 -2.82
C GLU A 82 25.33 9.88 -1.93
N LEU A 83 25.71 8.73 -1.36
CA LEU A 83 24.82 7.92 -0.52
C LEU A 83 25.38 7.73 0.88
N MET A 84 26.67 7.40 1.03
CA MET A 84 27.26 7.06 2.33
C MET A 84 27.42 8.26 3.28
N ASP A 85 27.40 9.50 2.79
CA ASP A 85 27.40 10.68 3.66
C ASP A 85 26.01 10.95 4.27
N SER A 86 24.93 10.42 3.66
CA SER A 86 23.55 10.63 4.12
C SER A 86 22.90 9.40 4.74
N GLU A 87 23.36 8.20 4.38
CA GLU A 87 22.79 6.93 4.81
C GLU A 87 23.57 6.33 5.98
N LYS A 88 22.85 5.73 6.92
CA LYS A 88 23.48 5.11 8.11
C LYS A 88 24.00 3.70 7.87
N TRP A 89 23.49 3.01 6.85
CA TRP A 89 23.87 1.64 6.52
C TRP A 89 23.41 1.24 5.12
N PHE A 90 23.96 0.15 4.59
CA PHE A 90 23.51 -0.51 3.37
C PHE A 90 23.65 -2.03 3.46
N THR A 91 22.99 -2.77 2.58
CA THR A 91 23.25 -4.21 2.40
C THR A 91 24.30 -4.42 1.33
N PHE A 92 25.27 -5.30 1.58
CA PHE A 92 26.20 -5.82 0.59
C PHE A 92 26.03 -7.33 0.45
N ARG A 93 25.84 -7.82 -0.78
CA ARG A 93 25.63 -9.23 -1.08
C ARG A 93 26.16 -9.61 -2.44
N GLN A 94 26.40 -10.91 -2.67
CA GLN A 94 26.57 -11.42 -4.03
C GLN A 94 25.22 -11.46 -4.75
N TYR A 95 25.22 -10.99 -5.99
CA TYR A 95 24.05 -10.96 -6.85
C TYR A 95 24.14 -12.07 -7.89
N GLY A 96 23.07 -12.84 -8.08
CA GLY A 96 23.04 -13.96 -9.03
C GLY A 96 23.78 -15.23 -8.57
N ALA A 97 24.33 -15.27 -7.35
CA ALA A 97 24.80 -16.49 -6.72
C ALA A 97 23.62 -17.33 -6.18
N ASP A 98 23.78 -18.66 -6.10
CA ASP A 98 22.83 -19.54 -5.44
C ASP A 98 22.57 -19.09 -3.98
N LYS A 99 21.39 -19.44 -3.43
CA LYS A 99 20.83 -18.99 -2.12
C LYS A 99 21.73 -19.20 -0.88
N GLU A 100 22.97 -19.63 -1.01
CA GLU A 100 23.91 -19.96 0.07
C GLU A 100 25.01 -18.91 0.31
N ALA A 101 25.11 -17.85 -0.50
CA ALA A 101 26.10 -16.78 -0.27
C ALA A 101 25.67 -15.88 0.92
N PRO A 102 26.56 -15.59 1.89
CA PRO A 102 26.19 -14.83 3.08
C PRO A 102 25.94 -13.37 2.74
N GLU A 103 24.84 -12.78 3.22
CA GLU A 103 24.59 -11.34 3.10
C GLU A 103 25.18 -10.54 4.27
N TYR A 104 25.59 -9.31 4.01
CA TYR A 104 26.16 -8.42 5.03
C TYR A 104 25.36 -7.13 5.17
N ARG A 105 25.08 -6.75 6.41
CA ARG A 105 24.68 -5.40 6.78
C ARG A 105 25.93 -4.58 7.06
N VAL A 106 26.07 -3.45 6.39
CA VAL A 106 27.22 -2.55 6.52
C VAL A 106 26.75 -1.25 7.16
N ASP A 107 27.00 -1.07 8.45
CA ASP A 107 26.70 0.18 9.17
C ASP A 107 27.85 1.18 8.97
N ILE A 108 27.53 2.41 8.59
CA ILE A 108 28.47 3.52 8.39
C ILE A 108 28.59 4.25 9.73
N GLU A 109 29.69 4.03 10.44
CA GLU A 109 29.86 4.56 11.80
C GLU A 109 30.33 6.02 11.78
N LYS A 110 31.25 6.37 10.87
CA LYS A 110 31.76 7.75 10.69
C LYS A 110 32.59 7.90 9.41
N LYS A 111 32.79 9.15 8.99
CA LYS A 111 33.72 9.58 7.94
C LYS A 111 34.74 10.54 8.55
N ASP A 112 36.03 10.20 8.45
CA ASP A 112 37.12 10.97 9.07
C ASP A 112 38.19 11.41 8.06
N GLU A 113 38.82 12.54 8.36
CA GLU A 113 40.02 13.03 7.69
C GLU A 113 41.27 12.50 8.41
N GLY A 114 42.04 11.62 7.75
CA GLY A 114 43.25 11.04 8.32
C GLY A 114 43.96 10.03 7.41
N THR A 115 45.08 9.48 7.89
CA THR A 115 45.93 8.51 7.20
C THR A 115 45.69 7.08 7.70
N ALA A 116 44.44 6.60 7.66
CA ALA A 116 44.15 5.19 7.93
C ALA A 116 44.48 4.33 6.69
N GLU A 117 45.10 3.16 6.89
CA GLU A 117 45.26 2.17 5.83
C GLU A 117 43.89 1.64 5.41
N ALA A 118 43.53 1.77 4.13
CA ALA A 118 42.25 1.31 3.59
C ALA A 118 42.44 0.39 2.38
N PRO A 119 41.78 -0.78 2.30
CA PRO A 119 40.90 -1.36 3.32
C PRO A 119 41.67 -2.06 4.46
N SER A 120 41.27 -1.84 5.71
CA SER A 120 41.82 -2.54 6.89
C SER A 120 40.74 -2.96 7.87
N ILE A 121 41.01 -4.02 8.65
CA ILE A 121 40.13 -4.49 9.74
C ILE A 121 40.65 -3.92 11.06
N ILE A 122 39.82 -3.17 11.78
CA ILE A 122 40.12 -2.59 13.10
C ILE A 122 39.83 -3.60 14.21
N LYS A 123 38.69 -4.30 14.11
CA LYS A 123 38.23 -5.26 15.12
C LYS A 123 37.35 -6.30 14.46
N GLU A 124 37.41 -7.55 14.91
CA GLU A 124 36.52 -8.61 14.44
C GLU A 124 35.98 -9.48 15.58
N VAL A 125 34.79 -10.04 15.36
CA VAL A 125 34.15 -11.06 16.18
C VAL A 125 33.76 -12.20 15.25
N LYS A 126 34.37 -13.37 15.45
CA LYS A 126 34.17 -14.60 14.68
C LYS A 126 33.27 -15.58 15.42
N GLY A 127 32.55 -16.43 14.69
CA GLY A 127 31.91 -17.63 15.25
C GLY A 127 32.93 -18.76 15.40
N GLU A 128 32.73 -19.66 16.37
CA GLU A 128 33.67 -20.77 16.67
C GLU A 128 33.91 -21.72 15.48
N ASP A 129 32.97 -21.81 14.53
CA ASP A 129 33.04 -22.66 13.32
C ASP A 129 32.63 -21.90 12.04
N ASP A 130 33.18 -20.70 11.81
CA ASP A 130 32.80 -19.86 10.67
C ASP A 130 33.57 -20.20 9.37
N PRO A 131 32.93 -20.76 8.33
CA PRO A 131 33.63 -21.14 7.10
C PRO A 131 33.95 -19.96 6.17
N TYR A 132 33.46 -18.76 6.46
CA TYR A 132 33.57 -17.62 5.54
C TYR A 132 34.74 -16.67 5.89
N TRP A 133 35.33 -16.72 7.08
CA TRP A 133 36.42 -15.82 7.51
C TRP A 133 37.67 -16.57 8.02
N THR A 134 38.68 -16.73 7.17
CA THR A 134 40.01 -17.23 7.57
C THR A 134 40.80 -16.19 8.38
N GLU A 135 41.74 -16.65 9.24
CA GLU A 135 42.57 -15.83 10.14
C GLU A 135 43.26 -14.66 9.43
N ALA A 136 43.18 -13.45 10.02
CA ALA A 136 43.97 -12.31 9.59
C ALA A 136 45.40 -12.45 10.18
N PRO A 137 46.47 -12.11 9.43
CA PRO A 137 47.81 -12.06 10.00
C PRO A 137 47.88 -11.03 11.14
N GLU A 138 48.50 -11.42 12.25
CA GLU A 138 48.56 -10.67 13.50
C GLU A 138 48.96 -9.20 13.33
N LEU A 139 48.06 -8.28 13.70
CA LEU A 139 48.39 -6.88 13.98
C LEU A 139 47.54 -6.39 15.18
N GLY A 140 48.20 -6.42 16.34
CA GLY A 140 47.88 -5.90 17.67
C GLY A 140 46.51 -5.28 17.97
N CYS A 141 45.71 -5.99 18.76
CA CYS A 141 44.59 -5.41 19.53
C CYS A 141 44.94 -5.42 21.03
N THR A 142 44.91 -4.26 21.68
CA THR A 142 44.88 -4.13 23.14
C THR A 142 43.44 -3.90 23.61
N ALA A 143 43.04 -4.64 24.66
CA ALA A 143 41.70 -4.57 25.24
C ALA A 143 41.66 -3.63 26.46
N ALA A 144 40.55 -2.92 26.63
CA ALA A 144 40.17 -2.28 27.88
C ALA A 144 38.65 -2.44 28.11
N VAL A 145 38.31 -2.79 29.35
CA VAL A 145 36.98 -3.04 29.92
C VAL A 145 36.74 -1.96 30.98
N GLU A 146 35.50 -1.47 31.14
CA GLU A 146 34.94 -0.83 32.37
C GLU A 146 33.44 -0.50 32.06
N THR A 147 32.44 -1.17 32.65
CA THR A 147 31.76 -1.09 33.98
C THR A 147 30.77 0.07 34.17
N GLU A 148 29.57 -0.29 34.64
CA GLU A 148 28.36 0.51 34.90
C GLU A 148 28.36 1.25 36.26
N ALA A 149 27.53 2.32 36.39
CA ALA A 149 26.72 2.67 37.58
C ALA A 149 25.90 3.98 37.32
N GLU A 150 24.54 3.91 37.32
CA GLU A 150 23.56 4.46 38.32
C GLU A 150 23.39 6.01 38.34
N THR A 151 22.21 6.66 38.47
CA THR A 151 20.97 6.41 39.24
C THR A 151 19.76 7.25 38.72
N ALA A 152 18.56 6.86 39.16
CA ALA A 152 17.20 7.31 38.78
C ALA A 152 16.60 8.49 39.59
N LYS A 153 15.52 9.11 39.07
CA LYS A 153 14.15 9.12 39.69
C LYS A 153 13.11 9.95 38.90
N ALA A 154 12.03 9.30 38.47
CA ALA A 154 10.65 9.80 38.48
C ALA A 154 9.69 8.63 38.20
N SER A 155 9.24 7.97 39.27
CA SER A 155 8.22 6.90 39.32
C SER A 155 7.01 7.47 40.06
N GLU A 156 5.76 7.22 39.69
CA GLU A 156 5.12 5.94 40.02
C GLU A 156 4.04 5.48 39.02
N ASP A 157 3.63 6.29 38.03
CA ASP A 157 2.55 5.89 37.10
C ASP A 157 3.03 5.13 35.84
N ILE A 158 4.31 5.21 35.51
CA ILE A 158 4.92 4.50 34.36
C ILE A 158 5.39 3.09 34.76
N ALA A 159 5.74 2.89 36.03
CA ALA A 159 6.29 1.62 36.52
C ALA A 159 5.25 0.48 36.51
N ALA A 160 3.98 0.80 36.77
CA ALA A 160 2.89 -0.18 36.71
C ALA A 160 2.63 -0.66 35.26
N THR A 161 2.66 0.25 34.30
CA THR A 161 2.50 -0.06 32.87
C THR A 161 3.71 -0.84 32.33
N VAL A 162 4.92 -0.45 32.71
CA VAL A 162 6.16 -1.16 32.33
C VAL A 162 6.21 -2.56 32.97
N ALA A 163 5.83 -2.71 34.24
CA ALA A 163 5.79 -4.03 34.88
C ALA A 163 4.75 -4.98 34.25
N ALA A 164 3.61 -4.44 33.78
CA ALA A 164 2.64 -5.23 33.03
C ALA A 164 3.18 -5.65 31.65
N VAL A 165 3.89 -4.76 30.95
CA VAL A 165 4.58 -5.06 29.67
C VAL A 165 5.71 -6.08 29.87
N GLU A 166 6.48 -6.00 30.95
CA GLU A 166 7.54 -6.97 31.28
C GLU A 166 6.99 -8.33 31.70
N ALA A 167 5.87 -8.37 32.41
CA ALA A 167 5.17 -9.62 32.75
C ALA A 167 4.61 -10.30 31.49
N ALA A 168 4.06 -9.52 30.56
CA ALA A 168 3.66 -10.00 29.24
C ALA A 168 4.85 -10.51 28.42
N ALA A 169 6.01 -9.84 28.48
CA ALA A 169 7.24 -10.27 27.82
C ALA A 169 7.82 -11.58 28.42
N ARG A 170 7.68 -11.79 29.73
CA ARG A 170 8.07 -13.07 30.37
C ARG A 170 7.10 -14.20 30.04
N ALA A 171 5.80 -13.91 29.94
CA ALA A 171 4.81 -14.86 29.47
C ALA A 171 5.06 -15.25 27.99
N ALA A 172 5.47 -14.29 27.15
CA ALA A 172 5.87 -14.55 25.77
C ALA A 172 7.11 -15.46 25.65
N LYS A 173 8.11 -15.31 26.54
CA LYS A 173 9.28 -16.20 26.61
C LYS A 173 8.96 -17.63 27.05
N ALA A 174 7.92 -17.81 27.87
CA ALA A 174 7.46 -19.14 28.25
C ALA A 174 6.68 -19.84 27.11
N ASP A 175 6.02 -19.05 26.25
CA ASP A 175 5.26 -19.52 25.09
C ASP A 175 6.15 -19.79 23.84
N GLU A 176 7.32 -19.14 23.76
CA GLU A 176 8.37 -19.38 22.73
C GLU A 176 8.85 -20.84 22.67
N ALA A 177 8.75 -21.60 23.76
CA ALA A 177 9.17 -23.00 23.78
C ALA A 177 8.18 -23.96 23.09
N ALA A 178 6.95 -23.51 22.76
CA ALA A 178 5.88 -24.38 22.27
C ALA A 178 5.43 -24.11 20.82
N THR A 179 5.62 -22.90 20.26
CA THR A 179 5.05 -22.55 18.95
C THR A 179 5.82 -21.43 18.25
N GLY A 180 6.46 -21.67 17.10
CA GLY A 180 6.96 -20.68 16.12
C GLY A 180 7.88 -19.54 16.61
N SER A 181 9.07 -19.38 16.02
CA SER A 181 10.01 -18.30 16.37
C SER A 181 9.37 -16.91 16.19
N ARG A 182 9.36 -16.08 17.24
CA ARG A 182 9.02 -14.64 17.16
C ARG A 182 10.30 -13.80 17.15
N ARG A 183 10.28 -12.66 16.45
CA ARG A 183 11.34 -11.64 16.57
C ARG A 183 10.95 -10.54 17.55
N ASN A 184 9.70 -10.54 18.02
CA ASN A 184 9.17 -9.66 19.05
C ASN A 184 9.41 -8.16 18.76
N PRO A 185 9.01 -7.66 17.58
CA PRO A 185 9.12 -6.24 17.29
C PRO A 185 8.13 -5.42 18.12
N THR A 186 8.43 -4.13 18.32
CA THR A 186 7.44 -3.14 18.74
C THR A 186 7.04 -2.24 17.57
N VAL A 187 5.86 -1.63 17.66
CA VAL A 187 5.39 -0.57 16.76
C VAL A 187 6.38 0.60 16.78
N LYS A 188 6.92 0.95 17.95
CA LYS A 188 7.95 1.99 18.05
C LYS A 188 9.19 1.64 17.22
N ASP A 189 9.69 0.41 17.32
CA ASP A 189 10.87 -0.02 16.55
C ASP A 189 10.63 0.05 15.05
N PHE A 190 9.43 -0.32 14.61
CA PHE A 190 9.02 -0.18 13.21
C PHE A 190 8.94 1.28 12.78
N LEU A 191 8.31 2.14 13.57
CA LEU A 191 8.20 3.58 13.30
C LEU A 191 9.58 4.25 13.27
N MET A 192 10.55 3.77 14.05
CA MET A 192 11.93 4.26 14.02
C MET A 192 12.64 4.00 12.68
N SER A 193 12.12 3.11 11.83
CA SER A 193 12.62 2.92 10.46
C SER A 193 12.19 4.04 9.50
N TYR A 194 11.17 4.83 9.85
CA TYR A 194 10.65 5.93 9.03
C TYR A 194 11.52 7.17 9.18
N ARG A 195 11.52 8.02 8.14
CA ARG A 195 12.16 9.33 8.22
C ARG A 195 11.35 10.25 9.13
N LYS A 196 12.03 11.17 9.81
CA LYS A 196 11.40 12.13 10.74
C LYS A 196 10.25 12.91 10.08
N GLU A 197 10.36 13.28 8.81
CA GLU A 197 9.29 13.97 8.08
C GLU A 197 8.06 13.09 7.84
N ASP A 198 8.27 11.80 7.57
CA ASP A 198 7.17 10.84 7.38
C ASP A 198 6.46 10.59 8.72
N LEU A 199 7.20 10.49 9.82
CA LEU A 199 6.63 10.39 11.18
C LEU A 199 5.85 11.65 11.58
N LEU A 200 6.32 12.85 11.21
CA LEU A 200 5.57 14.08 11.44
C LEU A 200 4.27 14.12 10.63
N SER A 201 4.25 13.55 9.42
CA SER A 201 3.03 13.40 8.61
C SER A 201 2.03 12.49 9.32
N ILE A 202 2.49 11.30 9.75
CA ILE A 202 1.65 10.33 10.46
C ILE A 202 1.11 10.94 11.76
N ALA A 203 1.97 11.60 12.55
CA ALA A 203 1.57 12.33 13.73
C ALA A 203 0.49 13.37 13.43
N GLY A 204 0.64 14.15 12.36
CA GLY A 204 -0.37 15.13 11.94
C GLY A 204 -1.70 14.48 11.52
N GLU A 205 -1.66 13.33 10.84
CA GLU A 205 -2.86 12.58 10.45
C GLU A 205 -3.64 12.03 11.65
N LEU A 206 -2.92 11.69 12.73
CA LEU A 206 -3.47 11.28 14.02
C LEU A 206 -3.83 12.46 14.94
N GLY A 207 -3.68 13.71 14.47
CA GLY A 207 -3.98 14.91 15.27
C GLY A 207 -2.95 15.22 16.37
N LEU A 208 -1.76 14.62 16.30
CA LEU A 208 -0.68 14.82 17.27
C LEU A 208 0.18 16.04 16.91
N HIS A 209 0.42 16.89 17.90
CA HIS A 209 1.33 18.02 17.79
C HIS A 209 2.76 17.61 18.16
N CYS A 210 3.56 17.25 17.16
CA CYS A 210 4.93 16.74 17.36
C CYS A 210 6.04 17.62 16.74
N ARG A 211 5.71 18.85 16.32
CA ARG A 211 6.70 19.76 15.70
C ARG A 211 7.80 20.12 16.71
N GLY A 212 9.06 19.95 16.30
CA GLY A 212 10.24 20.27 17.12
C GLY A 212 10.70 19.13 18.05
N MET A 213 10.00 18.00 18.08
CA MET A 213 10.40 16.82 18.86
C MET A 213 11.47 16.01 18.14
N GLU A 214 12.22 15.19 18.88
CA GLU A 214 13.16 14.25 18.29
C GLU A 214 12.48 13.03 17.67
N GLN A 215 13.13 12.40 16.69
CA GLN A 215 12.52 11.30 15.92
C GLN A 215 11.98 10.18 16.83
N GLU A 216 12.74 9.83 17.87
CA GLU A 216 12.36 8.82 18.83
C GLU A 216 11.13 9.20 19.66
N GLU A 217 11.03 10.47 20.06
CA GLU A 217 9.87 11.00 20.79
C GLU A 217 8.61 10.99 19.92
N ILE A 218 8.76 11.35 18.62
CA ILE A 218 7.67 11.30 17.66
C ILE A 218 7.21 9.85 17.47
N ALA A 219 8.14 8.92 17.25
CA ALA A 219 7.82 7.50 17.09
C ALA A 219 7.12 6.92 18.31
N ALA A 220 7.57 7.26 19.53
CA ALA A 220 6.94 6.82 20.76
C ALA A 220 5.50 7.37 20.91
N LYS A 221 5.28 8.65 20.59
CA LYS A 221 3.94 9.24 20.63
C LYS A 221 3.00 8.63 19.59
N VAL A 222 3.48 8.43 18.36
CA VAL A 222 2.70 7.78 17.31
C VAL A 222 2.37 6.35 17.70
N ALA A 223 3.35 5.57 18.20
CA ALA A 223 3.13 4.21 18.68
C ALA A 223 2.04 4.16 19.77
N ALA A 224 2.14 5.04 20.78
CA ALA A 224 1.16 5.11 21.85
C ALA A 224 -0.24 5.46 21.33
N GLU A 225 -0.36 6.32 20.33
CA GLU A 225 -1.64 6.71 19.74
C GLU A 225 -2.27 5.59 18.92
N VAL A 226 -1.51 4.93 18.03
CA VAL A 226 -2.05 3.86 17.17
C VAL A 226 -2.41 2.59 17.93
N LEU A 227 -1.84 2.40 19.13
CA LEU A 227 -2.16 1.30 20.05
C LEU A 227 -3.35 1.61 20.97
N LYS A 228 -3.97 2.79 20.89
CA LYS A 228 -5.21 3.05 21.60
C LYS A 228 -6.36 2.22 20.99
N PRO A 229 -7.18 1.52 21.81
CA PRO A 229 -8.30 0.73 21.32
C PRO A 229 -9.25 1.52 20.40
N GLU A 230 -9.56 2.77 20.73
CA GLU A 230 -10.44 3.63 19.94
C GLU A 230 -9.86 4.00 18.56
N VAL A 231 -8.55 4.22 18.48
CA VAL A 231 -7.85 4.53 17.22
C VAL A 231 -7.79 3.30 16.34
N MET A 232 -7.37 2.16 16.91
CA MET A 232 -7.35 0.89 16.18
C MET A 232 -8.75 0.48 15.73
N LYS A 233 -9.76 0.66 16.57
CA LYS A 233 -11.16 0.40 16.22
C LYS A 233 -11.61 1.25 15.03
N ALA A 234 -11.24 2.52 14.96
CA ALA A 234 -11.54 3.38 13.82
C ALA A 234 -10.85 2.93 12.53
N SER A 235 -9.59 2.48 12.60
CA SER A 235 -8.85 1.93 11.46
C SER A 235 -9.49 0.63 10.94
N PHE A 236 -9.77 -0.32 11.83
CA PHE A 236 -10.37 -1.61 11.48
C PHE A 236 -11.85 -1.50 11.08
N LEU A 237 -12.57 -0.46 11.51
CA LEU A 237 -13.97 -0.24 11.13
C LEU A 237 -14.16 -0.14 9.62
N VAL A 238 -13.16 0.39 8.91
CA VAL A 238 -13.20 0.58 7.45
C VAL A 238 -12.38 -0.45 6.67
N ALA A 239 -11.76 -1.41 7.37
CA ALA A 239 -11.02 -2.51 6.77
C ALA A 239 -11.99 -3.56 6.20
N ASP A 240 -11.78 -3.97 4.95
CA ASP A 240 -12.59 -5.01 4.33
C ASP A 240 -12.32 -6.40 4.93
N ASP A 241 -13.13 -7.38 4.55
CA ASP A 241 -13.03 -8.73 5.10
C ASP A 241 -11.73 -9.43 4.72
N GLN A 242 -11.16 -9.14 3.54
CA GLN A 242 -9.89 -9.73 3.13
C GLN A 242 -8.73 -9.17 3.95
N GLU A 243 -8.72 -7.86 4.18
CA GLU A 243 -7.73 -7.17 5.02
C GLU A 243 -7.73 -7.71 6.46
N VAL A 244 -8.92 -7.91 7.04
CA VAL A 244 -9.06 -8.46 8.39
C VAL A 244 -8.64 -9.93 8.45
N LEU A 245 -9.03 -10.75 7.46
CA LEU A 245 -8.60 -12.15 7.39
C LEU A 245 -7.08 -12.27 7.22
N ALA A 246 -6.47 -11.41 6.39
CA ALA A 246 -5.02 -11.36 6.21
C ALA A 246 -4.32 -10.98 7.51
N PHE A 247 -4.87 -10.01 8.26
CA PHE A 247 -4.36 -9.64 9.57
C PHE A 247 -4.43 -10.77 10.60
N GLU A 248 -5.59 -11.41 10.72
CA GLU A 248 -5.80 -12.51 11.66
C GLU A 248 -4.90 -13.70 11.31
N ALA A 249 -4.74 -14.01 10.02
CA ALA A 249 -3.78 -15.02 9.56
C ALA A 249 -2.33 -14.64 9.89
N ALA A 250 -1.95 -13.37 9.73
CA ALA A 250 -0.62 -12.88 10.07
C ALA A 250 -0.32 -12.99 11.57
N ILE A 251 -1.30 -12.71 12.45
CA ILE A 251 -1.19 -12.94 13.90
C ILE A 251 -0.88 -14.41 14.20
N GLN A 252 -1.61 -15.33 13.59
CA GLN A 252 -1.44 -16.77 13.83
C GLN A 252 -0.09 -17.30 13.34
N ARG A 253 0.42 -16.74 12.23
CA ARG A 253 1.70 -17.12 11.63
C ARG A 253 2.92 -16.61 12.39
N LYS A 254 2.76 -15.67 13.33
CA LYS A 254 3.84 -15.05 14.11
C LYS A 254 4.87 -14.36 13.20
N CYS A 255 6.15 -14.76 13.22
CA CYS A 255 7.13 -14.30 12.25
C CYS A 255 7.17 -15.27 11.07
N PHE A 256 6.80 -14.80 9.88
CA PHE A 256 6.66 -15.64 8.69
C PHE A 256 7.30 -15.03 7.46
N HIS A 257 7.78 -15.89 6.55
CA HIS A 257 8.22 -15.45 5.22
C HIS A 257 7.00 -15.07 4.38
N VAL A 258 7.05 -13.91 3.74
CA VAL A 258 6.01 -13.37 2.86
C VAL A 258 6.34 -13.75 1.42
N ALA A 259 5.40 -14.39 0.73
CA ALA A 259 5.57 -14.64 -0.70
C ALA A 259 5.42 -13.32 -1.51
N GLU A 260 6.01 -13.25 -2.70
CA GLU A 260 6.02 -12.01 -3.49
C GLU A 260 4.61 -11.50 -3.82
N ASP A 261 3.68 -12.42 -4.11
CA ASP A 261 2.28 -12.14 -4.41
C ASP A 261 1.44 -11.80 -3.17
N GLU A 262 1.90 -12.23 -1.98
CA GLU A 262 1.23 -11.99 -0.69
C GLU A 262 1.43 -10.55 -0.19
N TRP A 263 2.42 -9.80 -0.68
CA TRP A 263 2.61 -8.41 -0.25
C TRP A 263 1.41 -7.50 -0.55
N ASN A 264 0.66 -7.77 -1.62
CA ASN A 264 -0.51 -6.97 -1.97
C ASN A 264 -1.63 -7.10 -0.92
N THR A 265 -1.79 -8.28 -0.30
CA THR A 265 -2.81 -8.49 0.74
C THR A 265 -2.37 -7.97 2.10
N LEU A 266 -1.05 -7.82 2.31
CA LEU A 266 -0.47 -7.28 3.55
C LEU A 266 -0.17 -5.78 3.50
N GLU A 267 -0.29 -5.15 2.33
CA GLU A 267 0.04 -3.73 2.10
C GLU A 267 -0.72 -2.81 3.07
N TRP A 268 -2.03 -3.03 3.23
CA TRP A 268 -2.87 -2.27 4.15
C TRP A 268 -2.37 -2.34 5.60
N LEU A 269 -1.92 -3.51 6.06
CA LEU A 269 -1.42 -3.73 7.42
C LEU A 269 -0.12 -2.98 7.67
N ASN A 270 0.75 -2.98 6.66
CA ASN A 270 2.01 -2.25 6.70
C ASN A 270 1.75 -0.73 6.76
N ASP A 271 0.87 -0.23 5.90
CA ASP A 271 0.53 1.20 5.84
C ASP A 271 -0.16 1.69 7.12
N MET A 272 -0.96 0.85 7.78
CA MET A 272 -1.56 1.17 9.09
C MET A 272 -0.58 1.04 10.26
N GLY A 273 0.64 0.53 10.02
CA GLY A 273 1.66 0.34 11.06
C GLY A 273 1.41 -0.85 11.98
N TYR A 274 0.57 -1.81 11.56
CA TYR A 274 0.21 -3.00 12.32
C TYR A 274 1.03 -4.24 11.93
N LEU A 275 1.85 -4.15 10.88
CA LEU A 275 2.74 -5.21 10.42
C LEU A 275 4.17 -4.68 10.28
N VAL A 276 5.12 -5.42 10.83
CA VAL A 276 6.55 -5.13 10.67
C VAL A 276 7.12 -6.03 9.59
N SER A 277 7.54 -5.43 8.48
CA SER A 277 8.29 -6.10 7.41
C SER A 277 9.79 -6.02 7.66
N TYR A 278 10.48 -7.16 7.57
CA TYR A 278 11.92 -7.27 7.69
C TYR A 278 12.60 -7.30 6.32
N SER A 279 13.91 -7.03 6.30
CA SER A 279 14.71 -7.01 5.05
C SER A 279 14.96 -8.38 4.42
N ASP A 280 14.64 -9.46 5.12
CA ASP A 280 14.81 -10.84 4.68
C ASP A 280 13.47 -11.47 4.25
N ASP A 281 12.53 -10.63 3.80
CA ASP A 281 11.18 -11.00 3.34
C ASP A 281 10.32 -11.69 4.41
N TYR A 282 10.68 -11.56 5.69
CA TYR A 282 9.81 -11.93 6.79
C TYR A 282 8.90 -10.76 7.19
N ALA A 283 7.75 -11.09 7.78
CA ALA A 283 6.90 -10.12 8.46
C ALA A 283 6.37 -10.67 9.78
N GLU A 284 6.03 -9.77 10.70
CA GLU A 284 5.42 -10.13 12.00
C GLU A 284 4.49 -9.01 12.47
N VAL A 285 3.32 -9.38 13.00
CA VAL A 285 2.44 -8.46 13.74
C VAL A 285 2.97 -8.32 15.17
N PRO A 286 3.31 -7.10 15.65
CA PRO A 286 3.76 -6.90 17.03
C PRO A 286 2.77 -7.45 18.06
N ALA A 287 3.27 -8.03 19.14
CA ALA A 287 2.42 -8.62 20.19
C ALA A 287 1.49 -7.58 20.83
N GLU A 288 1.94 -6.34 20.98
CA GLU A 288 1.14 -5.22 21.48
C GLU A 288 -0.02 -4.85 20.55
N VAL A 289 0.15 -4.99 19.23
CA VAL A 289 -0.91 -4.77 18.24
C VAL A 289 -1.95 -5.88 18.35
N ALA A 290 -1.52 -7.14 18.39
CA ALA A 290 -2.42 -8.28 18.56
C ALA A 290 -3.23 -8.18 19.87
N ALA A 291 -2.59 -7.78 20.97
CA ALA A 291 -3.26 -7.64 22.26
C ALA A 291 -4.32 -6.54 22.28
N VAL A 292 -4.12 -5.43 21.56
CA VAL A 292 -5.14 -4.37 21.42
C VAL A 292 -6.27 -4.85 20.50
N TYR A 293 -5.93 -5.56 19.42
CA TYR A 293 -6.93 -6.13 18.52
C TYR A 293 -7.88 -7.10 19.24
N ASP A 294 -7.36 -7.99 20.07
CA ASP A 294 -8.17 -8.95 20.84
C ASP A 294 -9.17 -8.25 21.77
N GLN A 295 -8.85 -7.06 22.28
CA GLN A 295 -9.76 -6.26 23.10
C GLN A 295 -10.90 -5.65 22.29
N ILE A 296 -10.64 -5.24 21.04
CA ILE A 296 -11.64 -4.56 20.19
C ILE A 296 -12.44 -5.51 19.32
N ASN A 297 -11.93 -6.71 19.01
CA ASN A 297 -12.53 -7.68 18.09
C ASN A 297 -13.70 -8.46 18.72
N THR A 298 -14.67 -7.72 19.28
CA THR A 298 -15.87 -8.29 19.88
C THR A 298 -16.91 -8.67 18.82
N PRO A 299 -17.88 -9.55 19.11
CA PRO A 299 -18.98 -9.88 18.18
C PRO A 299 -19.77 -8.64 17.71
N GLU A 300 -19.95 -7.66 18.59
CA GLU A 300 -20.62 -6.39 18.29
C GLU A 300 -19.80 -5.56 17.31
N PHE A 301 -18.48 -5.49 17.51
CA PHE A 301 -17.60 -4.78 16.58
C PHE A 301 -17.52 -5.47 15.21
N ARG A 302 -17.49 -6.82 15.16
CA ARG A 302 -17.55 -7.58 13.91
C ARG A 302 -18.84 -7.29 13.14
N THR A 303 -19.97 -7.19 13.85
CA THR A 303 -21.27 -6.85 13.26
C THR A 303 -21.28 -5.41 12.75
N LEU A 304 -20.77 -4.46 13.54
CA LEU A 304 -20.67 -3.06 13.13
C LEU A 304 -19.76 -2.89 11.90
N ARG A 305 -18.59 -3.54 11.89
CA ARG A 305 -17.64 -3.51 10.75
C ARG A 305 -18.27 -4.06 9.48
N SER A 306 -18.95 -5.20 9.55
CA SER A 306 -19.60 -5.77 8.38
C SER A 306 -20.72 -4.87 7.84
N GLN A 307 -21.50 -4.24 8.73
CA GLN A 307 -22.49 -3.22 8.38
C GLN A 307 -21.85 -1.99 7.72
N VAL A 308 -20.74 -1.46 8.28
CA VAL A 308 -20.03 -0.33 7.68
C VAL A 308 -19.44 -0.66 6.32
N ASN A 309 -18.84 -1.84 6.15
CA ASN A 309 -18.30 -2.28 4.85
C ASN A 309 -19.41 -2.37 3.80
N TRP A 310 -20.55 -2.99 4.14
CA TRP A 310 -21.68 -3.05 3.23
C TRP A 310 -22.27 -1.68 2.91
N LEU A 311 -22.32 -0.77 3.88
CA LEU A 311 -22.74 0.61 3.64
C LEU A 311 -21.78 1.31 2.67
N LYS A 312 -20.46 1.13 2.84
CA LYS A 312 -19.46 1.69 1.90
C LYS A 312 -19.67 1.15 0.49
N ASP A 313 -19.97 -0.15 0.32
CA ASP A 313 -20.31 -0.73 -0.98
C ASP A 313 -21.57 -0.08 -1.59
N CYS A 314 -22.59 0.17 -0.78
CA CYS A 314 -23.78 0.90 -1.23
C CYS A 314 -23.47 2.36 -1.62
N LEU A 315 -22.61 3.05 -0.86
CA LEU A 315 -22.17 4.41 -1.18
C LEU A 315 -21.35 4.46 -2.48
N ILE A 316 -20.55 3.42 -2.77
CA ILE A 316 -19.82 3.29 -4.02
C ILE A 316 -20.78 3.31 -5.21
N MET A 317 -21.98 2.71 -5.10
CA MET A 317 -22.97 2.78 -6.17
C MET A 317 -23.49 4.19 -6.44
N VAL A 318 -23.49 5.08 -5.44
CA VAL A 318 -23.77 6.50 -5.68
C VAL A 318 -22.77 7.08 -6.66
N SER A 319 -21.48 6.75 -6.51
CA SER A 319 -20.43 7.22 -7.43
C SER A 319 -20.58 6.66 -8.84
N TYR A 320 -21.05 5.41 -8.97
CA TYR A 320 -21.18 4.73 -10.25
C TYR A 320 -22.44 5.09 -11.04
N LEU A 321 -23.55 5.30 -10.34
CA LEU A 321 -24.86 5.30 -10.98
C LEU A 321 -25.59 6.65 -10.93
N TYR A 322 -25.31 7.49 -9.92
CA TYR A 322 -26.17 8.66 -9.66
C TYR A 322 -25.44 9.97 -9.46
N VAL A 323 -24.21 9.94 -8.92
CA VAL A 323 -23.47 11.08 -8.34
C VAL A 323 -24.13 11.71 -7.12
N SER A 324 -25.46 11.79 -7.09
CA SER A 324 -26.26 12.24 -5.95
C SER A 324 -27.55 11.42 -5.89
N ALA A 325 -27.94 10.98 -4.70
CA ALA A 325 -29.19 10.25 -4.49
C ALA A 325 -29.77 10.51 -3.09
N PRO A 326 -31.11 10.39 -2.91
CA PRO A 326 -31.70 10.38 -1.58
C PRO A 326 -31.07 9.31 -0.68
N ALA A 327 -30.82 9.63 0.58
CA ALA A 327 -30.29 8.68 1.54
C ALA A 327 -31.17 7.44 1.66
N LYS A 328 -32.49 7.61 1.51
CA LYS A 328 -33.46 6.51 1.41
C LYS A 328 -33.21 5.57 0.23
N THR A 329 -32.73 6.05 -0.91
CA THR A 329 -32.36 5.21 -2.06
C THR A 329 -31.19 4.28 -1.70
N VAL A 330 -30.20 4.79 -0.97
CA VAL A 330 -29.06 3.99 -0.50
C VAL A 330 -29.49 3.02 0.61
N TYR A 331 -30.42 3.43 1.48
CA TYR A 331 -31.02 2.53 2.47
C TYR A 331 -31.76 1.34 1.82
N GLU A 332 -32.45 1.57 0.69
CA GLU A 332 -33.08 0.49 -0.09
C GLU A 332 -32.05 -0.52 -0.63
N MET A 333 -30.82 -0.08 -0.94
CA MET A 333 -29.71 -0.99 -1.27
C MET A 333 -29.25 -1.75 -0.04
N PHE A 334 -29.01 -1.01 1.05
CA PHE A 334 -28.48 -1.54 2.29
C PHE A 334 -29.33 -2.69 2.83
N LYS A 335 -30.64 -2.49 2.94
CA LYS A 335 -31.57 -3.47 3.51
C LYS A 335 -31.77 -4.75 2.68
N GLN A 336 -31.25 -4.81 1.45
CA GLN A 336 -31.30 -6.05 0.66
C GLN A 336 -30.36 -7.13 1.22
N ARG A 337 -29.36 -6.76 2.02
CA ARG A 337 -28.42 -7.70 2.62
C ARG A 337 -29.06 -8.42 3.78
N LYS A 338 -29.20 -9.74 3.66
CA LYS A 338 -29.76 -10.58 4.72
C LYS A 338 -28.97 -10.44 6.03
N GLY A 339 -29.69 -10.27 7.14
CA GLY A 339 -29.10 -10.11 8.47
C GLY A 339 -28.74 -8.67 8.85
N PHE A 340 -29.03 -7.70 7.97
CA PHE A 340 -28.70 -6.27 8.16
C PHE A 340 -30.00 -5.48 8.34
N ASP A 341 -30.93 -6.04 9.11
CA ASP A 341 -32.30 -5.55 9.30
C ASP A 341 -32.35 -4.42 10.35
N ILE A 342 -31.80 -3.26 9.99
CA ILE A 342 -31.88 -2.03 10.81
C ILE A 342 -32.88 -1.03 10.22
N GLY A 343 -33.50 -0.21 11.08
CA GLY A 343 -34.39 0.87 10.67
C GLY A 343 -33.64 2.02 9.98
N TYR A 344 -34.38 2.92 9.32
CA TYR A 344 -33.79 4.06 8.60
C TYR A 344 -32.96 4.97 9.50
N ASP A 345 -33.47 5.30 10.70
CA ASP A 345 -32.75 6.18 11.63
C ASP A 345 -31.42 5.56 12.07
N SER A 346 -31.40 4.26 12.40
CA SER A 346 -30.17 3.52 12.72
C SER A 346 -29.22 3.40 11.53
N PHE A 347 -29.73 3.38 10.30
CA PHE A 347 -28.90 3.44 9.09
C PHE A 347 -28.21 4.81 8.95
N ILE A 348 -28.89 5.91 9.28
CA ILE A 348 -28.27 7.24 9.31
C ILE A 348 -27.23 7.33 10.43
N GLU A 349 -27.52 6.79 11.61
CA GLU A 349 -26.52 6.68 12.69
C GLU A 349 -25.29 5.88 12.24
N LEU A 350 -25.49 4.75 11.56
CA LEU A 350 -24.42 3.93 10.99
C LEU A 350 -23.58 4.72 9.98
N TYR A 351 -24.19 5.52 9.11
CA TYR A 351 -23.46 6.41 8.19
C TYR A 351 -22.51 7.35 8.96
N HIS A 352 -22.96 7.94 10.06
CA HIS A 352 -22.14 8.85 10.87
C HIS A 352 -20.99 8.15 11.63
N THR A 353 -20.99 6.81 11.70
CA THR A 353 -19.84 6.06 12.23
C THR A 353 -18.68 5.96 11.24
N ILE A 354 -18.92 6.17 9.94
CA ILE A 354 -17.86 6.09 8.93
C ILE A 354 -16.92 7.30 9.09
N PRO A 355 -15.61 7.08 9.29
CA PRO A 355 -14.64 8.17 9.35
C PRO A 355 -14.71 9.09 8.12
N GLU A 356 -14.66 10.40 8.34
CA GLU A 356 -14.85 11.41 7.27
C GLU A 356 -13.91 11.17 6.07
N LYS A 357 -12.65 10.80 6.35
CA LYS A 357 -11.62 10.51 5.33
C LYS A 357 -11.95 9.27 4.48
N ALA A 358 -12.67 8.30 5.05
CA ALA A 358 -13.06 7.06 4.37
C ALA A 358 -14.42 7.16 3.68
N CYS A 359 -15.24 8.15 4.03
CA CYS A 359 -16.56 8.33 3.45
C CYS A 359 -16.50 9.15 2.15
N ILE A 360 -16.88 8.54 1.03
CA ILE A 360 -16.85 9.16 -0.30
C ILE A 360 -18.06 10.07 -0.58
N CYS A 361 -19.13 9.95 0.21
CA CYS A 361 -20.33 10.76 0.09
C CYS A 361 -20.47 11.72 1.26
N GLU A 362 -21.03 12.88 1.01
CA GLU A 362 -21.49 13.84 2.00
C GLU A 362 -23.02 13.70 2.16
N LEU A 363 -23.50 13.60 3.40
CA LEU A 363 -24.93 13.64 3.70
C LEU A 363 -25.33 15.09 3.93
N ALA A 364 -26.07 15.67 2.97
CA ALA A 364 -26.63 17.02 3.08
C ALA A 364 -28.15 16.91 3.11
N GLU A 365 -28.75 17.34 4.24
CA GLU A 365 -30.18 17.16 4.55
C GLU A 365 -30.60 15.69 4.54
N ASP A 366 -31.01 15.16 3.38
CA ASP A 366 -31.39 13.77 3.18
C ASP A 366 -30.87 13.25 1.82
N GLN A 367 -29.81 13.87 1.29
CA GLN A 367 -29.14 13.49 0.05
C GLN A 367 -27.71 13.04 0.33
N LEU A 368 -27.33 11.88 -0.21
CA LEU A 368 -25.95 11.41 -0.25
C LEU A 368 -25.34 11.85 -1.58
N ILE A 369 -24.39 12.78 -1.49
CA ILE A 369 -23.75 13.43 -2.64
C ILE A 369 -22.29 13.00 -2.69
N LEU A 370 -21.82 12.54 -3.85
CA LEU A 370 -20.41 12.23 -4.04
C LEU A 370 -19.55 13.47 -3.77
N LYS A 371 -18.58 13.37 -2.86
CA LYS A 371 -17.75 14.51 -2.43
C LYS A 371 -17.02 15.19 -3.58
N SER A 372 -16.57 14.42 -4.59
CA SER A 372 -15.90 14.98 -5.77
C SER A 372 -16.82 15.85 -6.64
N ALA A 373 -18.13 15.67 -6.55
CA ALA A 373 -19.14 16.44 -7.30
C ALA A 373 -19.66 17.67 -6.54
N LEU A 374 -19.28 17.84 -5.26
CA LEU A 374 -19.54 19.07 -4.50
C LEU A 374 -18.70 20.25 -5.00
N VAL A 375 -17.52 19.97 -5.57
CA VAL A 375 -16.66 20.99 -6.18
C VAL A 375 -17.46 21.69 -7.28
N ASN A 376 -17.57 23.02 -7.17
CA ASN A 376 -18.37 23.86 -8.06
C ASN A 376 -19.86 23.47 -8.17
N ASN A 377 -20.38 22.67 -7.23
CA ASN A 377 -21.75 22.16 -7.23
C ASN A 377 -22.16 21.41 -8.52
N ILE A 378 -21.24 20.70 -9.18
CA ILE A 378 -21.53 20.04 -10.46
C ILE A 378 -22.64 18.98 -10.33
N TYR A 379 -22.84 18.41 -9.14
CA TYR A 379 -23.95 17.50 -8.87
C TYR A 379 -25.32 18.12 -9.22
N LYS A 380 -25.52 19.44 -9.02
CA LYS A 380 -26.77 20.13 -9.37
C LYS A 380 -27.04 20.14 -10.87
N ASP A 381 -25.99 20.23 -11.69
CA ASP A 381 -26.12 20.18 -13.15
C ASP A 381 -26.50 18.77 -13.61
N ILE A 382 -25.93 17.76 -12.97
CA ILE A 382 -26.23 16.35 -13.23
C ILE A 382 -27.67 16.04 -12.83
N GLU A 383 -28.11 16.43 -11.63
CA GLU A 383 -29.49 16.25 -11.16
C GLU A 383 -30.51 16.90 -12.10
N ARG A 384 -30.21 18.10 -12.62
CA ARG A 384 -31.06 18.79 -13.59
C ARG A 384 -31.23 18.00 -14.88
N ARG A 385 -30.16 17.38 -15.40
CA ARG A 385 -30.20 16.55 -16.63
C ARG A 385 -30.92 15.21 -16.39
N GLN A 386 -30.63 14.56 -15.26
CA GLN A 386 -31.29 13.34 -14.82
C GLN A 386 -32.80 13.53 -14.57
N GLY A 387 -33.24 14.73 -14.21
CA GLY A 387 -34.65 15.09 -14.05
C GLY A 387 -35.37 14.25 -12.97
N GLY A 388 -36.69 14.10 -13.11
CA GLY A 388 -37.54 13.40 -12.13
C GLY A 388 -37.57 11.86 -12.26
N ARG A 389 -36.58 11.24 -12.91
CA ARG A 389 -36.57 9.78 -13.14
C ARG A 389 -36.48 9.02 -11.82
N LYS A 390 -37.04 7.80 -11.75
CA LYS A 390 -36.78 6.92 -10.60
C LYS A 390 -35.31 6.52 -10.57
N PHE A 391 -34.84 6.11 -9.40
CA PHE A 391 -33.52 5.52 -9.24
C PHE A 391 -33.62 4.02 -9.46
N TYR A 392 -32.79 3.48 -10.34
CA TYR A 392 -32.55 2.05 -10.41
C TYR A 392 -31.93 1.61 -9.08
N ILE A 393 -32.33 0.45 -8.53
CA ILE A 393 -31.73 -0.11 -7.31
C ILE A 393 -30.96 -1.38 -7.69
N PRO A 394 -29.61 -1.39 -7.61
CA PRO A 394 -28.82 -2.57 -7.92
C PRO A 394 -29.08 -3.68 -6.90
N SER A 395 -28.98 -4.92 -7.38
CA SER A 395 -29.03 -6.10 -6.52
C SER A 395 -27.76 -6.25 -5.68
N VAL A 396 -27.81 -7.08 -4.63
CA VAL A 396 -26.61 -7.37 -3.80
C VAL A 396 -25.45 -7.90 -4.65
N ASP A 397 -25.73 -8.77 -5.62
CA ASP A 397 -24.70 -9.36 -6.48
C ASP A 397 -24.07 -8.34 -7.43
N GLU A 398 -24.85 -7.36 -7.90
CA GLU A 398 -24.32 -6.24 -8.70
C GLU A 398 -23.47 -5.33 -7.81
N ILE A 399 -23.94 -4.93 -6.63
CA ILE A 399 -23.17 -4.06 -5.73
C ILE A 399 -21.80 -4.68 -5.43
N LEU A 400 -21.77 -5.97 -5.08
CA LEU A 400 -20.52 -6.69 -4.82
C LEU A 400 -19.62 -6.78 -6.06
N ASP A 401 -20.18 -7.06 -7.24
CA ASP A 401 -19.40 -7.12 -8.49
C ASP A 401 -18.75 -5.77 -8.83
N TYR A 402 -19.50 -4.68 -8.67
CA TYR A 402 -18.98 -3.33 -8.90
C TYR A 402 -17.93 -2.95 -7.85
N SER A 403 -18.18 -3.22 -6.56
CA SER A 403 -17.23 -2.94 -5.49
C SER A 403 -15.90 -3.67 -5.67
N GLU A 404 -15.93 -4.94 -6.07
CA GLU A 404 -14.74 -5.77 -6.21
C GLU A 404 -13.99 -5.50 -7.52
N ASN A 405 -14.70 -5.36 -8.64
CA ASN A 405 -14.09 -5.36 -9.97
C ASN A 405 -14.11 -3.98 -10.66
N GLY A 406 -14.91 -3.05 -10.16
CA GLY A 406 -15.00 -1.68 -10.65
C GLY A 406 -15.82 -1.49 -11.92
N TYR A 407 -16.31 -2.58 -12.53
CA TYR A 407 -17.18 -2.65 -13.71
C TYR A 407 -18.03 -3.94 -13.65
N PRO A 408 -19.13 -4.07 -14.43
CA PRO A 408 -20.04 -5.23 -14.34
C PRO A 408 -19.46 -6.49 -15.02
N THR A 409 -18.56 -7.21 -14.35
CA THR A 409 -17.90 -8.41 -14.89
C THR A 409 -18.86 -9.56 -15.16
N LYS A 410 -19.97 -9.62 -14.41
CA LYS A 410 -21.01 -10.64 -14.59
C LYS A 410 -21.92 -10.36 -15.77
N SER A 411 -21.83 -9.18 -16.39
CA SER A 411 -22.62 -8.84 -17.57
C SER A 411 -22.16 -9.63 -18.79
N ALA A 412 -23.12 -10.23 -19.50
CA ALA A 412 -22.85 -11.00 -20.71
C ALA A 412 -22.16 -10.16 -21.82
N SER A 413 -22.44 -8.85 -21.90
CA SER A 413 -21.82 -7.95 -22.88
C SER A 413 -20.34 -7.71 -22.57
N TYR A 414 -19.99 -7.48 -21.29
CA TYR A 414 -18.60 -7.30 -20.85
C TYR A 414 -17.81 -8.61 -20.94
N GLN A 415 -18.42 -9.76 -20.67
CA GLN A 415 -17.77 -11.06 -20.86
C GLN A 415 -17.43 -11.34 -22.32
N ARG A 416 -18.31 -10.96 -23.27
CA ARG A 416 -18.03 -11.09 -24.71
C ARG A 416 -16.89 -10.16 -25.14
N LEU A 417 -16.89 -8.90 -24.67
CA LEU A 417 -15.77 -7.98 -24.90
C LEU A 417 -14.46 -8.53 -24.33
N GLY A 418 -14.47 -9.04 -23.10
CA GLY A 418 -13.29 -9.62 -22.46
C GLY A 418 -12.72 -10.81 -23.23
N ARG A 419 -13.58 -11.73 -23.70
CA ARG A 419 -13.16 -12.84 -24.56
C ARG A 419 -12.56 -12.36 -25.87
N PHE A 420 -13.16 -11.36 -26.52
CA PHE A 420 -12.58 -10.78 -27.73
C PHE A 420 -11.16 -10.21 -27.48
N LEU A 421 -10.97 -9.49 -26.37
CA LEU A 421 -9.66 -8.95 -25.99
C LEU A 421 -8.63 -10.06 -25.73
N LEU A 422 -9.00 -11.11 -25.00
CA LEU A 422 -8.09 -12.23 -24.68
C LEU A 422 -7.83 -13.14 -25.89
N ASP A 423 -8.88 -13.54 -26.59
CA ASP A 423 -8.83 -14.62 -27.58
C ASP A 423 -8.39 -14.10 -28.95
N GLU A 424 -8.78 -12.89 -29.34
CA GLU A 424 -8.46 -12.32 -30.66
C GLU A 424 -7.38 -11.25 -30.61
N MET A 425 -7.44 -10.36 -29.62
CA MET A 425 -6.42 -9.32 -29.44
C MET A 425 -5.19 -9.81 -28.67
N LYS A 426 -5.27 -10.99 -28.03
CA LYS A 426 -4.18 -11.64 -27.29
C LYS A 426 -3.57 -10.74 -26.20
N VAL A 427 -4.37 -9.89 -25.56
CA VAL A 427 -3.92 -9.08 -24.42
C VAL A 427 -3.86 -9.92 -23.14
N SER A 428 -3.07 -9.49 -22.16
CA SER A 428 -3.06 -10.13 -20.83
C SER A 428 -4.32 -9.82 -20.03
N ASP A 429 -4.63 -10.62 -19.01
CA ASP A 429 -5.76 -10.36 -18.09
C ASP A 429 -5.71 -8.97 -17.46
N ALA A 430 -4.54 -8.54 -17.00
CA ALA A 430 -4.36 -7.20 -16.42
C ALA A 430 -4.69 -6.08 -17.41
N VAL A 431 -4.32 -6.22 -18.69
CA VAL A 431 -4.68 -5.25 -19.74
C VAL A 431 -6.16 -5.31 -20.08
N LYS A 432 -6.73 -6.52 -20.18
CA LYS A 432 -8.17 -6.75 -20.40
C LYS A 432 -9.00 -6.04 -19.33
N ASP A 433 -8.68 -6.22 -18.05
CA ASP A 433 -9.44 -5.61 -16.95
C ASP A 433 -9.32 -4.07 -16.94
N GLN A 434 -8.13 -3.53 -17.21
CA GLN A 434 -7.95 -2.08 -17.37
C GLN A 434 -8.77 -1.49 -18.53
N VAL A 435 -8.79 -2.19 -19.67
CA VAL A 435 -9.53 -1.77 -20.86
C VAL A 435 -11.04 -1.86 -20.63
N LEU A 436 -11.53 -2.95 -20.05
CA LEU A 436 -12.95 -3.14 -19.76
C LEU A 436 -13.46 -2.11 -18.75
N PHE A 437 -12.68 -1.81 -17.71
CA PHE A 437 -12.99 -0.73 -16.78
C PHE A 437 -13.08 0.62 -17.50
N PHE A 438 -12.12 0.94 -18.39
CA PHE A 438 -12.14 2.19 -19.15
C PHE A 438 -13.37 2.28 -20.07
N ILE A 439 -13.68 1.20 -20.79
CA ILE A 439 -14.89 1.12 -21.64
C ILE A 439 -16.14 1.34 -20.80
N TYR A 440 -16.25 0.71 -19.63
CA TYR A 440 -17.36 0.94 -18.71
C TYR A 440 -17.47 2.41 -18.28
N LYS A 441 -16.37 3.04 -17.92
CA LYS A 441 -16.34 4.46 -17.56
C LYS A 441 -16.88 5.33 -18.70
N GLU A 442 -16.42 5.10 -19.93
CA GLU A 442 -16.91 5.84 -21.09
C GLU A 442 -18.40 5.56 -21.35
N CYS A 443 -18.83 4.30 -21.39
CA CYS A 443 -20.24 3.96 -21.62
C CYS A 443 -21.19 4.51 -20.55
N SER A 444 -20.81 4.45 -19.26
CA SER A 444 -21.68 4.88 -18.15
C SER A 444 -21.94 6.39 -18.14
N MET A 445 -21.10 7.19 -18.81
CA MET A 445 -21.19 8.65 -18.87
C MET A 445 -21.54 9.19 -20.26
N ASP A 446 -22.07 8.35 -21.17
CA ASP A 446 -22.34 8.72 -22.57
C ASP A 446 -21.08 9.24 -23.30
N GLY A 447 -19.96 8.57 -23.05
CA GLY A 447 -18.64 8.86 -23.58
C GLY A 447 -18.47 8.53 -25.06
N ARG A 448 -17.33 8.91 -25.64
CA ARG A 448 -17.09 8.83 -27.09
C ARG A 448 -16.28 7.59 -27.46
N MET A 449 -16.69 6.93 -28.56
CA MET A 449 -15.89 5.86 -29.18
C MET A 449 -14.45 6.30 -29.46
N SER A 450 -14.23 7.55 -29.86
CA SER A 450 -12.87 8.07 -30.09
C SER A 450 -11.98 8.02 -28.85
N ALA A 451 -12.52 8.25 -27.66
CA ALA A 451 -11.76 8.17 -26.41
C ALA A 451 -11.40 6.71 -26.07
N ILE A 452 -12.34 5.79 -26.31
CA ILE A 452 -12.09 4.34 -26.20
C ILE A 452 -10.97 3.92 -27.15
N MET A 453 -11.05 4.31 -28.42
CA MET A 453 -10.03 3.99 -29.43
C MET A 453 -8.67 4.60 -29.09
N GLU A 454 -8.63 5.84 -28.58
CA GLU A 454 -7.39 6.48 -28.14
C GLU A 454 -6.74 5.71 -26.98
N ASN A 455 -7.52 5.30 -25.98
CA ASN A 455 -7.01 4.49 -24.86
C ASN A 455 -6.44 3.14 -25.33
N LEU A 456 -7.13 2.47 -26.25
CA LEU A 456 -6.68 1.21 -26.84
C LEU A 456 -5.36 1.39 -27.62
N ASN A 457 -5.26 2.44 -28.43
CA ASN A 457 -4.05 2.77 -29.19
C ASN A 457 -2.86 3.06 -28.26
N GLN A 458 -3.08 3.79 -27.16
CA GLN A 458 -2.04 4.04 -26.15
C GLN A 458 -1.54 2.77 -25.47
N LYS A 459 -2.37 1.72 -25.43
CA LYS A 459 -2.02 0.39 -24.92
C LYS A 459 -1.48 -0.56 -26.00
N GLY A 460 -1.25 -0.07 -27.21
CA GLY A 460 -0.72 -0.85 -28.33
C GLY A 460 -1.73 -1.81 -28.97
N ILE A 461 -3.02 -1.66 -28.69
CA ILE A 461 -4.08 -2.50 -29.26
C ILE A 461 -4.50 -1.90 -30.59
N GLN A 462 -4.16 -2.58 -31.69
CA GLN A 462 -4.49 -2.16 -33.06
C GLN A 462 -5.41 -3.17 -33.72
N PHE A 463 -6.41 -2.68 -34.46
CA PHE A 463 -7.40 -3.51 -35.14
C PHE A 463 -7.15 -3.52 -36.65
N ASN A 464 -7.37 -4.68 -37.29
CA ASN A 464 -7.69 -4.71 -38.71
C ASN A 464 -9.18 -4.37 -38.94
N ASP A 465 -9.60 -4.26 -40.20
CA ASP A 465 -10.97 -3.84 -40.56
C ASP A 465 -12.06 -4.78 -39.98
N GLU A 466 -11.85 -6.11 -40.04
CA GLU A 466 -12.80 -7.10 -39.51
C GLU A 466 -12.90 -7.04 -37.99
N GLN A 467 -11.76 -6.94 -37.31
CA GLN A 467 -11.69 -6.80 -35.85
C GLN A 467 -12.33 -5.48 -35.40
N LEU A 468 -12.14 -4.39 -36.15
CA LEU A 468 -12.72 -3.09 -35.85
C LEU A 468 -14.25 -3.12 -35.96
N GLU A 469 -14.78 -3.75 -37.01
CA GLU A 469 -16.24 -3.92 -37.18
C GLU A 469 -16.83 -4.74 -36.02
N LYS A 470 -16.17 -5.84 -35.65
CA LYS A 470 -16.59 -6.70 -34.55
C LYS A 470 -16.51 -5.98 -33.20
N PHE A 471 -15.41 -5.29 -32.93
CA PHE A 471 -15.23 -4.48 -31.73
C PHE A 471 -16.32 -3.41 -31.59
N THR A 472 -16.65 -2.73 -32.69
CA THR A 472 -17.70 -1.71 -32.73
C THR A 472 -19.06 -2.30 -32.33
N LYS A 473 -19.42 -3.49 -32.82
CA LYS A 473 -20.66 -4.19 -32.44
C LYS A 473 -20.66 -4.56 -30.96
N LEU A 474 -19.54 -5.06 -30.44
CA LEU A 474 -19.41 -5.44 -29.02
C LEU A 474 -19.50 -4.23 -28.09
N ILE A 475 -18.91 -3.09 -28.44
CA ILE A 475 -19.03 -1.85 -27.66
C ILE A 475 -20.45 -1.30 -27.68
N MET A 476 -21.13 -1.32 -28.83
CA MET A 476 -22.53 -0.91 -28.91
C MET A 476 -23.42 -1.77 -28.01
N GLU A 477 -23.17 -3.09 -28.01
CA GLU A 477 -23.88 -4.01 -27.13
C GLU A 477 -23.56 -3.75 -25.64
N ALA A 478 -22.31 -3.51 -25.29
CA ALA A 478 -21.93 -3.13 -23.93
C ALA A 478 -22.64 -1.85 -23.51
N ASN A 479 -22.52 -0.78 -24.29
CA ASN A 479 -23.17 0.51 -24.04
C ASN A 479 -24.68 0.37 -23.76
N ASN A 480 -25.40 -0.39 -24.58
CA ASN A 480 -26.85 -0.55 -24.44
C ASN A 480 -27.26 -1.35 -23.18
N ASN A 481 -26.32 -2.07 -22.57
CA ASN A 481 -26.52 -2.84 -21.34
C ASN A 481 -25.76 -2.25 -20.14
N THR A 482 -25.10 -1.11 -20.29
CA THR A 482 -24.39 -0.42 -19.21
C THR A 482 -25.34 0.50 -18.47
N ARG A 483 -25.32 0.45 -17.13
CA ARG A 483 -26.07 1.39 -16.29
C ARG A 483 -25.49 2.80 -16.49
N MET A 484 -26.34 3.78 -16.80
CA MET A 484 -25.87 5.13 -17.13
C MET A 484 -26.19 6.16 -16.05
N LEU A 485 -25.23 7.05 -15.81
CA LEU A 485 -25.37 8.18 -14.89
C LEU A 485 -26.54 9.09 -15.26
N GLU A 486 -26.64 9.46 -16.54
CA GLU A 486 -27.70 10.31 -17.08
C GLU A 486 -29.11 9.74 -16.83
N PHE A 487 -29.17 8.42 -16.65
CA PHE A 487 -30.39 7.64 -16.52
C PHE A 487 -30.65 7.14 -15.09
N ARG A 488 -29.98 7.72 -14.08
CA ARG A 488 -30.09 7.29 -12.67
C ARG A 488 -29.93 5.78 -12.52
N GLY A 489 -28.90 5.25 -13.18
CA GLY A 489 -28.53 3.84 -13.10
C GLY A 489 -29.35 2.89 -13.97
N TYR A 490 -30.30 3.34 -14.79
CA TYR A 490 -30.93 2.48 -15.80
C TYR A 490 -30.04 2.34 -17.05
N THR A 491 -30.22 1.24 -17.77
CA THR A 491 -29.59 1.01 -19.09
C THR A 491 -30.40 1.66 -20.22
N PRO A 492 -29.77 1.95 -21.38
CA PRO A 492 -30.50 2.35 -22.58
C PRO A 492 -31.61 1.36 -22.99
N ASN A 493 -31.36 0.05 -22.87
CA ASN A 493 -32.36 -0.97 -23.20
C ASN A 493 -33.59 -0.92 -22.28
N GLU A 494 -33.42 -0.65 -20.99
CA GLU A 494 -34.55 -0.53 -20.05
C GLU A 494 -35.37 0.74 -20.25
N ILE A 495 -34.74 1.82 -20.72
CA ILE A 495 -35.44 3.09 -20.95
C ILE A 495 -36.16 3.08 -22.29
N SER A 496 -35.54 2.53 -23.33
CA SER A 496 -36.15 2.46 -24.66
C SER A 496 -37.40 1.57 -24.72
N GLY A 497 -37.50 0.56 -23.84
CA GLY A 497 -38.69 -0.29 -23.69
C GLY A 497 -39.80 0.28 -22.79
N ALA A 498 -39.54 1.35 -22.03
CA ALA A 498 -40.49 1.90 -21.07
C ALA A 498 -41.14 3.20 -21.59
N VAL A 499 -42.48 3.19 -21.75
CA VAL A 499 -43.24 4.40 -22.08
C VAL A 499 -43.27 5.33 -20.87
N TRP A 500 -42.27 6.22 -20.74
CA TRP A 500 -42.22 7.22 -19.68
C TRP A 500 -42.97 8.51 -20.10
N PRO A 501 -43.93 9.02 -19.30
CA PRO A 501 -44.80 10.15 -19.68
C PRO A 501 -44.10 11.50 -19.91
N PHE A 502 -42.79 11.59 -19.64
CA PHE A 502 -42.00 12.81 -19.75
C PHE A 502 -40.77 12.67 -20.69
N ALA A 503 -40.69 11.58 -21.46
CA ALA A 503 -39.62 11.38 -22.44
C ALA A 503 -39.89 12.20 -23.71
N THR A 504 -39.79 13.53 -23.62
CA THR A 504 -39.72 14.40 -24.80
C THR A 504 -38.28 14.37 -25.34
N GLY A 505 -37.90 13.26 -25.96
CA GLY A 505 -36.59 13.08 -26.59
C GLY A 505 -36.56 11.83 -27.45
N LYS A 506 -35.98 11.92 -28.66
CA LYS A 506 -35.79 10.80 -29.59
C LYS A 506 -35.05 9.64 -28.92
N PRO A 507 -35.22 8.39 -29.38
CA PRO A 507 -34.46 7.26 -28.86
C PRO A 507 -32.96 7.56 -28.95
N HIS A 508 -32.27 7.60 -27.81
CA HIS A 508 -30.82 7.67 -27.73
C HIS A 508 -30.24 6.32 -28.19
N THR A 509 -30.19 6.10 -29.50
CA THR A 509 -29.24 5.16 -30.11
C THR A 509 -27.90 5.89 -30.20
N ALA A 510 -26.83 5.30 -29.67
CA ALA A 510 -25.50 5.87 -29.44
C ALA A 510 -24.94 6.85 -30.53
N MET A 511 -24.37 7.95 -30.02
CA MET A 511 -23.40 8.95 -30.54
C MET A 511 -23.20 9.12 -32.07
N PRO A 512 -23.56 10.31 -32.60
CA PRO A 512 -22.52 11.24 -33.08
C PRO A 512 -22.70 12.68 -32.55
N ASN A 513 -21.57 13.31 -32.18
CA ASN A 513 -21.41 14.69 -31.69
C ASN A 513 -22.19 15.07 -30.42
N SER A 514 -21.66 14.75 -29.25
CA SER A 514 -22.08 15.43 -28.01
C SER A 514 -20.89 15.96 -27.21
N PHE A 515 -21.03 17.22 -26.79
CA PHE A 515 -20.08 18.04 -26.05
C PHE A 515 -20.36 17.88 -24.55
N VAL A 516 -19.46 17.23 -23.82
CA VAL A 516 -19.36 17.45 -22.36
C VAL A 516 -17.87 17.60 -22.03
N PRO A 517 -17.44 18.65 -21.30
CA PRO A 517 -16.05 18.83 -20.94
C PRO A 517 -15.61 17.80 -19.90
N THR A 518 -14.44 17.20 -20.18
CA THR A 518 -13.40 16.71 -19.25
C THR A 518 -13.85 16.05 -17.95
N ALA A 519 -13.79 14.70 -17.99
CA ALA A 519 -13.43 13.76 -16.93
C ALA A 519 -13.62 14.20 -15.47
N MET A 520 -14.73 13.79 -14.86
CA MET A 520 -14.69 13.45 -13.43
C MET A 520 -13.86 12.17 -13.27
N PRO A 521 -12.93 12.10 -12.31
CA PRO A 521 -12.33 10.83 -11.94
C PRO A 521 -13.40 9.99 -11.24
N MET A 522 -14.15 9.15 -11.98
CA MET A 522 -14.67 7.91 -11.42
C MET A 522 -13.44 7.11 -10.96
N GLN A 523 -13.24 7.02 -9.65
CA GLN A 523 -12.29 6.06 -9.10
C GLN A 523 -12.96 4.69 -9.18
N PRO A 524 -12.35 3.68 -9.82
CA PRO A 524 -12.87 2.34 -9.70
C PRO A 524 -12.89 1.92 -8.23
N ALA A 525 -13.89 1.18 -7.79
CA ALA A 525 -13.87 0.49 -6.51
C ALA A 525 -12.77 -0.58 -6.46
N SER A 526 -12.32 -1.03 -7.64
CA SER A 526 -11.10 -1.82 -7.87
C SER A 526 -9.89 -1.02 -8.37
N ALA A 527 -9.92 0.32 -8.37
CA ALA A 527 -8.65 1.04 -8.36
C ALA A 527 -8.08 0.66 -7.03
N ARG A 528 -7.03 -0.16 -7.05
CA ARG A 528 -6.04 -0.31 -5.98
C ARG A 528 -6.21 0.89 -5.04
N LYS A 529 -6.77 0.63 -3.84
CA LYS A 529 -7.03 1.67 -2.84
C LYS A 529 -5.79 2.55 -2.84
N ILE A 530 -5.94 3.81 -3.19
CA ILE A 530 -4.79 4.67 -3.43
C ILE A 530 -4.24 5.06 -2.06
N TYR A 531 -3.26 4.30 -1.61
CA TYR A 531 -2.63 4.50 -0.32
C TYR A 531 -1.75 5.76 -0.37
N PRO A 532 -1.47 6.40 0.79
CA PRO A 532 -0.67 7.63 0.85
C PRO A 532 0.67 7.54 0.09
N ASN A 533 1.26 6.34 0.03
CA ASN A 533 2.53 6.09 -0.63
C ASN A 533 2.43 5.71 -2.12
N ASP A 534 1.24 5.42 -2.64
CA ASP A 534 1.02 5.02 -4.03
C ASP A 534 1.35 6.13 -5.03
N PRO A 535 1.70 5.80 -6.28
CA PRO A 535 1.78 6.78 -7.36
C PRO A 535 0.46 7.55 -7.50
N CYS A 536 0.56 8.88 -7.54
CA CYS A 536 -0.63 9.73 -7.58
C CYS A 536 -1.41 9.51 -8.90
N PRO A 537 -2.74 9.26 -8.84
CA PRO A 537 -3.55 8.93 -10.01
C PRO A 537 -3.69 10.08 -11.01
N CYS A 538 -3.29 11.31 -10.65
CA CYS A 538 -3.27 12.45 -11.56
C CYS A 538 -2.07 12.43 -12.53
N GLY A 539 -1.20 11.41 -12.49
CA GLY A 539 -0.07 11.26 -13.41
C GLY A 539 1.09 12.21 -13.14
N SER A 540 1.18 12.81 -11.95
CA SER A 540 2.22 13.82 -11.62
C SER A 540 3.61 13.24 -11.35
N GLY A 541 3.77 11.92 -11.35
CA GLY A 541 5.01 11.23 -10.96
C GLY A 541 5.33 11.32 -9.46
N LYS A 542 4.44 11.91 -8.64
CA LYS A 542 4.60 12.05 -7.18
C LYS A 542 3.77 10.98 -6.45
N LYS A 543 4.17 10.64 -5.22
CA LYS A 543 3.33 9.86 -4.29
C LYS A 543 2.01 10.59 -4.00
N TYR A 544 0.91 9.87 -3.79
CA TYR A 544 -0.42 10.42 -3.57
C TYR A 544 -0.44 11.45 -2.43
N LYS A 545 0.17 11.14 -1.27
CA LYS A 545 0.32 12.07 -0.13
C LYS A 545 1.12 13.33 -0.42
N LYS A 546 1.90 13.36 -1.50
CA LYS A 546 2.71 14.50 -1.94
C LYS A 546 2.07 15.27 -3.12
N CYS A 547 0.87 14.86 -3.54
CA CYS A 547 0.14 15.47 -4.64
C CYS A 547 -1.36 15.57 -4.31
N CYS A 548 -2.25 14.79 -4.92
CA CYS A 548 -3.70 14.90 -4.70
C CYS A 548 -4.14 14.59 -3.26
N GLY A 549 -3.31 13.89 -2.48
CA GLY A 549 -3.51 13.64 -1.05
C GLY A 549 -2.90 14.68 -0.12
N ARG A 550 -2.27 15.76 -0.62
CA ARG A 550 -1.88 16.90 0.23
C ARG A 550 -3.14 17.67 0.61
N ARG A 551 -3.58 17.53 1.85
CA ARG A 551 -4.34 18.56 2.56
C ARG A 551 -3.42 19.27 3.54
#